data_AF-A0A6A3W9K5-F1
#
_entry.id   AF-A0A6A3W9K5-F1
#
_cell.length_a   1.000
_cell.length_b   1.000
_cell.length_c   1.000
_cell.angle_alpha   90.00
_cell.angle_beta   90.00
_cell.angle_gamma   90.00
#
_symmetry.space_group_name_H-M   'P 1'
#
loop_
_entity.id
_entity.type
_entity.pdbx_description
1 polymer ?
#
loop_
_entity_poly.entity_id
_entity_poly.type
_entity_poly.pdbx_seq_one_letter_code
_entity_poly.pdbx_strand_id
1 'polypeptide(L)'
;MWYNDVWAIMYAWYFPKGFFIGVASRRFDWASAVVWIDNPDFATPKILGLSTSTSDDDYQTKNPAPDFAILGGTSTLLYHSINEAAGQPTLDYSSRTGDFQPLIMWEQLTDAARLALNTTDFGRAYVPMNDANFEEKLKKAWPF
;
A
#
# COMPACT_ATOMS: atom_id res chain seq x y z
N MET A 1 -2.45 -10.99 6.74
CA MET A 1 -3.40 -11.48 7.77
C MET A 1 -4.68 -11.92 7.11
N TRP A 2 -5.44 -12.82 7.74
CA TRP A 2 -6.82 -13.11 7.30
C TRP A 2 -7.74 -11.92 7.63
N TYR A 3 -8.57 -11.52 6.67
CA TYR A 3 -9.59 -10.50 6.83
C TYR A 3 -10.79 -10.89 5.96
N ASN A 4 -11.95 -11.15 6.58
CA ASN A 4 -13.16 -11.63 5.91
C ASN A 4 -12.90 -12.84 4.97
N ASP A 5 -12.20 -13.86 5.48
CA ASP A 5 -11.85 -15.10 4.77
C ASP A 5 -10.98 -14.92 3.51
N VAL A 6 -10.35 -13.75 3.35
CA VAL A 6 -9.36 -13.46 2.30
C VAL A 6 -8.04 -13.05 2.95
N TRP A 7 -6.91 -13.43 2.37
CA TRP A 7 -5.61 -13.06 2.91
C TRP A 7 -5.14 -11.71 2.37
N ALA A 8 -4.91 -10.77 3.29
CA ALA A 8 -4.41 -9.43 2.99
C ALA A 8 -2.90 -9.33 3.18
N ILE A 9 -2.21 -8.75 2.20
CA ILE A 9 -0.80 -8.34 2.28
C ILE A 9 -0.72 -6.85 2.00
N MET A 10 -0.35 -6.06 3.01
CA MET A 10 -0.11 -4.63 2.83
C MET A 10 1.37 -4.37 2.57
N TYR A 11 1.65 -3.67 1.47
CA TYR A 11 2.95 -3.09 1.16
C TYR A 11 2.88 -1.58 1.41
N ALA A 12 3.95 -1.03 1.98
CA ALA A 12 4.04 0.39 2.30
C ALA A 12 5.40 0.96 1.88
N TRP A 13 5.38 2.19 1.36
CA TRP A 13 6.56 2.94 0.95
C TRP A 13 6.59 4.29 1.65
N TYR A 14 7.77 4.61 2.20
CA TYR A 14 8.03 5.91 2.80
C TYR A 14 8.72 6.83 1.79
N PHE A 15 8.29 8.08 1.74
CA PHE A 15 8.96 9.13 0.98
C PHE A 15 9.37 10.29 1.90
N PRO A 16 10.60 10.82 1.76
CA PRO A 16 11.08 11.95 2.57
C PRO A 16 10.41 13.30 2.27
N LYS A 17 9.35 13.34 1.46
CA LYS A 17 8.64 14.54 1.05
C LYS A 17 7.29 14.19 0.42
N GLY A 18 6.26 14.95 0.75
CA GLY A 18 4.95 14.86 0.10
C GLY A 18 4.63 16.09 -0.75
N PHE A 19 3.68 15.93 -1.67
CA PHE A 19 3.35 16.92 -2.70
C PHE A 19 1.86 17.27 -2.72
N PHE A 20 1.51 18.33 -3.42
CA PHE A 20 0.14 18.68 -3.80
C PHE A 20 0.22 19.33 -5.18
N ILE A 21 -0.43 18.73 -6.19
CA ILE A 21 -0.35 19.18 -7.59
C ILE A 21 1.11 19.36 -8.06
N GLY A 22 1.95 18.36 -7.80
CA GLY A 22 3.38 18.38 -8.16
C GLY A 22 4.25 19.33 -7.34
N VAL A 23 3.68 20.15 -6.46
CA VAL A 23 4.43 21.09 -5.61
C VAL A 23 4.65 20.50 -4.23
N ALA A 24 5.89 20.59 -3.76
CA ALA A 24 6.28 20.27 -2.40
C ALA A 24 5.36 20.90 -1.34
N SER A 25 4.66 20.09 -0.54
CA SER A 25 3.64 20.58 0.40
C SER A 25 3.85 20.13 1.85
N ARG A 26 4.64 19.07 2.08
CA ARG A 26 4.93 18.52 3.41
C ARG A 26 6.24 17.74 3.46
N ARG A 27 6.72 17.48 4.68
CA ARG A 27 8.00 16.80 4.95
C ARG A 27 7.96 15.29 4.73
N PHE A 28 6.83 14.62 4.93
CA PHE A 28 6.78 13.16 4.90
C PHE A 28 5.67 12.70 3.97
N ASP A 29 5.81 11.51 3.42
CA ASP A 29 4.74 10.82 2.72
C ASP A 29 4.79 9.32 2.96
N TRP A 30 3.61 8.70 2.87
CA TRP A 30 3.44 7.26 2.89
C TRP A 30 2.47 6.86 1.79
N ALA A 31 2.83 5.86 1.01
CA ALA A 31 1.93 5.20 0.07
C ALA A 31 1.79 3.73 0.45
N SER A 32 0.65 3.12 0.14
CA SER A 32 0.43 1.70 0.40
C SER A 32 -0.46 1.04 -0.64
N ALA A 33 -0.23 -0.26 -0.79
CA ALA A 33 -1.08 -1.15 -1.57
C ALA A 33 -1.46 -2.36 -0.72
N VAL A 34 -2.69 -2.86 -0.89
CA VAL A 34 -3.13 -4.13 -0.33
C VAL A 34 -3.38 -5.11 -1.46
N VAL A 35 -2.63 -6.20 -1.46
CA VAL A 35 -2.83 -7.34 -2.34
C VAL A 35 -3.67 -8.37 -1.61
N TRP A 36 -4.83 -8.69 -2.19
CA TRP A 36 -5.78 -9.65 -1.63
C TRP A 36 -5.63 -10.97 -2.38
N ILE A 37 -5.24 -12.03 -1.67
CA ILE A 37 -5.04 -13.38 -2.23
C ILE A 37 -5.99 -14.38 -1.58
N ASP A 38 -6.23 -15.50 -2.25
CA ASP A 38 -7.09 -16.57 -1.76
C ASP A 38 -6.52 -17.27 -0.52
N ASN A 39 -5.32 -17.84 -0.61
CA ASN A 39 -4.68 -18.55 0.49
C ASN A 39 -3.15 -18.49 0.36
N PRO A 40 -2.42 -17.96 1.36
CA PRO A 40 -0.96 -17.88 1.33
C PRO A 40 -0.27 -19.26 1.36
N ASP A 41 -0.96 -20.32 1.79
CA ASP A 41 -0.39 -21.67 1.89
C ASP A 41 -0.34 -22.41 0.55
N PHE A 42 -0.96 -21.86 -0.49
CA PHE A 42 -0.89 -22.43 -1.83
C PHE A 42 0.47 -22.18 -2.47
N ALA A 43 0.94 -23.15 -3.27
CA ALA A 43 2.19 -23.01 -4.02
C ALA A 43 2.17 -21.83 -5.01
N THR A 44 0.98 -21.45 -5.48
CA THR A 44 0.77 -20.27 -6.31
C THR A 44 -0.57 -19.65 -5.93
N PRO A 45 -0.59 -18.78 -4.89
CA PRO A 45 -1.80 -18.09 -4.48
C PRO A 45 -2.36 -17.23 -5.61
N LYS A 46 -3.69 -17.18 -5.73
CA LYS A 46 -4.36 -16.35 -6.73
C LYS A 46 -4.58 -14.95 -6.16
N ILE A 47 -4.14 -13.93 -6.88
CA ILE A 47 -4.53 -12.53 -6.60
C ILE A 47 -6.02 -12.37 -6.96
N LEU A 48 -6.82 -12.05 -5.95
CA LEU A 48 -8.26 -11.81 -6.07
C LEU A 48 -8.56 -10.34 -6.29
N GLY A 49 -7.87 -9.46 -5.57
CA GLY A 49 -8.10 -8.02 -5.61
C GLY A 49 -6.84 -7.21 -5.35
N LEU A 50 -6.86 -5.96 -5.78
CA LEU A 50 -5.77 -5.01 -5.60
C LEU A 50 -6.34 -3.66 -5.19
N SER A 51 -5.81 -3.09 -4.12
CA SER A 51 -6.22 -1.80 -3.58
C SER A 51 -5.01 -0.91 -3.39
N THR A 52 -5.08 0.35 -3.79
CA THR A 52 -3.96 1.30 -3.71
C THR A 52 -4.38 2.62 -3.07
N SER A 53 -3.48 3.21 -2.28
CA SER A 53 -3.75 4.48 -1.59
C SER A 53 -3.87 5.64 -2.58
N THR A 54 -4.96 6.40 -2.50
CA THR A 54 -5.18 7.62 -3.30
C THR A 54 -4.97 8.91 -2.49
N SER A 55 -4.85 8.79 -1.18
CA SER A 55 -4.54 9.85 -0.23
C SER A 55 -3.86 9.24 0.99
N ASP A 56 -3.61 10.05 2.02
CA ASP A 56 -3.18 9.55 3.34
C ASP A 56 -4.12 8.51 3.95
N ASP A 57 -5.40 8.51 3.55
CA ASP A 57 -6.44 7.78 4.25
C ASP A 57 -7.51 7.12 3.39
N ASP A 58 -7.42 7.26 2.06
CA ASP A 58 -8.35 6.69 1.10
C ASP A 58 -7.66 5.66 0.19
N TYR A 59 -8.47 4.72 -0.29
CA TYR A 59 -8.05 3.70 -1.23
C TYR A 59 -8.96 3.70 -2.45
N GLN A 60 -8.38 3.43 -3.61
CA GLN A 60 -9.10 2.85 -4.73
C GLN A 60 -8.95 1.33 -4.70
N THR A 61 -9.97 0.62 -5.17
CA THR A 61 -10.04 -0.84 -5.07
C THR A 61 -10.49 -1.47 -6.39
N LYS A 62 -9.95 -2.66 -6.71
CA LYS A 62 -10.36 -3.46 -7.87
C LYS A 62 -10.47 -4.94 -7.51
N ASN A 63 -11.58 -5.53 -7.93
CA ASN A 63 -11.87 -6.95 -7.86
C ASN A 63 -12.75 -7.34 -9.06
N PRO A 64 -12.27 -8.22 -9.96
CA PRO A 64 -10.95 -8.85 -9.93
C PRO A 64 -9.82 -7.80 -10.06
N ALA A 65 -8.64 -8.14 -9.55
CA ALA A 65 -7.44 -7.34 -9.82
C ALA A 65 -7.23 -7.20 -11.34
N PRO A 66 -6.84 -6.02 -11.86
CA PRO A 66 -6.70 -5.84 -13.31
C PRO A 66 -5.54 -6.67 -13.87
N ASP A 67 -5.80 -7.49 -14.90
CA ASP A 67 -4.79 -8.37 -15.50
C ASP A 67 -3.53 -7.63 -15.97
N PHE A 68 -3.70 -6.42 -16.54
CA PHE A 68 -2.57 -5.60 -16.99
C PHE A 68 -1.65 -5.15 -15.87
N ALA A 69 -2.14 -5.18 -14.62
CA ALA A 69 -1.41 -4.80 -13.43
C ALA A 69 -0.78 -6.00 -12.71
N ILE A 70 -0.80 -7.20 -13.32
CA ILE A 70 -0.21 -8.41 -12.74
C ILE A 70 0.83 -8.97 -13.71
N LEU A 71 2.10 -8.90 -13.31
CA LEU A 71 3.22 -9.51 -14.00
C LEU A 71 3.42 -10.95 -13.52
N GLY A 72 3.43 -11.91 -14.45
CA GLY A 72 3.71 -13.32 -14.15
C GLY A 72 2.72 -13.97 -13.19
N GLY A 73 1.49 -13.45 -13.09
CA GLY A 73 0.43 -13.97 -12.22
C GLY A 73 0.60 -13.70 -10.72
N THR A 74 1.73 -13.12 -10.29
CA THR A 74 2.11 -13.06 -8.87
C THR A 74 2.62 -11.70 -8.42
N SER A 75 3.10 -10.85 -9.32
CA SER A 75 3.68 -9.55 -8.98
C SER A 75 2.78 -8.42 -9.46
N THR A 76 2.38 -7.53 -8.55
CA THR A 76 1.57 -6.37 -8.93
C THR A 76 2.44 -5.25 -9.48
N LEU A 77 1.93 -4.54 -10.49
CA LEU A 77 2.57 -3.40 -11.12
C LEU A 77 1.88 -2.13 -10.65
N LEU A 78 2.66 -1.25 -10.02
CA LEU A 78 2.18 -0.04 -9.38
C LEU A 78 2.90 1.18 -9.94
N TYR A 79 2.21 2.31 -9.99
CA TYR A 79 2.73 3.60 -10.39
C TYR A 79 2.48 4.61 -9.27
N HIS A 80 3.54 5.27 -8.82
CA HIS A 80 3.44 6.35 -7.85
C HIS A 80 3.46 7.70 -8.58
N SER A 81 2.37 8.45 -8.46
CA SER A 81 2.20 9.73 -9.13
C SER A 81 2.22 10.86 -8.11
N ILE A 82 2.99 11.92 -8.39
CA ILE A 82 3.04 13.13 -7.55
C ILE A 82 2.38 14.35 -8.20
N ASN A 83 1.99 14.24 -9.47
CA ASN A 83 1.49 15.35 -10.28
C ASN A 83 0.03 15.12 -10.67
N GLU A 84 -0.82 15.05 -9.64
CA GLU A 84 -2.25 14.93 -9.81
C GLU A 84 -2.87 16.27 -10.20
N ALA A 85 -3.82 16.26 -11.13
CA ALA A 85 -4.47 17.48 -11.63
C ALA A 85 -5.12 18.32 -10.50
N ALA A 86 -5.55 17.65 -9.43
CA ALA A 86 -5.96 18.25 -8.16
C ALA A 86 -5.86 17.20 -7.05
N GLY A 87 -4.70 17.07 -6.39
CA GLY A 87 -4.54 16.07 -5.33
C GLY A 87 -3.17 15.95 -4.70
N GLN A 88 -3.12 15.09 -3.67
CA GLN A 88 -1.89 14.54 -3.07
C GLN A 88 -1.31 13.44 -3.98
N PRO A 89 -0.09 12.94 -3.72
CA PRO A 89 0.43 11.78 -4.41
C PRO A 89 -0.48 10.57 -4.26
N THR A 90 -0.58 9.80 -5.34
CA THR A 90 -1.40 8.60 -5.42
C THR A 90 -0.54 7.41 -5.81
N LEU A 91 -0.99 6.23 -5.41
CA LEU A 91 -0.54 4.97 -5.94
C LEU A 91 -1.63 4.43 -6.85
N ASP A 92 -1.28 4.05 -8.06
CA ASP A 92 -2.20 3.55 -9.07
C ASP A 92 -1.71 2.24 -9.68
N TYR A 93 -2.60 1.52 -10.35
CA TYR A 93 -2.26 0.34 -11.12
C TYR A 93 -1.44 0.74 -12.35
N SER A 94 -0.50 -0.11 -12.76
CA SER A 94 0.39 0.18 -13.87
C SER A 94 0.40 -0.98 -14.87
N SER A 95 0.54 -0.68 -16.15
CA SER A 95 0.91 -1.66 -17.19
C SER A 95 2.42 -1.67 -17.48
N ARG A 96 3.18 -0.81 -16.82
CA ARG A 96 4.64 -0.68 -16.95
C ARG A 96 5.32 -1.42 -15.82
N THR A 97 6.38 -2.15 -16.15
CA THR A 97 7.28 -2.76 -15.18
C THR A 97 7.99 -1.69 -14.37
N GLY A 98 8.11 -1.92 -13.05
CA GLY A 98 8.90 -1.11 -12.14
C GLY A 98 10.03 -1.92 -11.52
N ASP A 99 10.55 -1.41 -10.41
CA ASP A 99 11.62 -2.05 -9.64
C ASP A 99 11.10 -2.70 -8.37
N PHE A 100 11.81 -3.71 -7.87
CA PHE A 100 11.63 -4.24 -6.52
C PHE A 100 12.50 -3.47 -5.52
N GLN A 101 12.03 -3.37 -4.27
CA GLN A 101 12.79 -2.83 -3.15
C GLN A 101 13.09 -3.95 -2.15
N PRO A 102 14.19 -3.87 -1.38
CA PRO A 102 14.42 -4.78 -0.26
C PRO A 102 13.24 -4.73 0.72
N LEU A 103 12.59 -5.88 0.94
CA LEU A 103 11.43 -6.00 1.81
C LEU A 103 11.87 -6.28 3.25
N ILE A 104 11.25 -5.59 4.20
CA ILE A 104 11.27 -5.92 5.63
C ILE A 104 9.81 -6.01 6.10
N MET A 105 9.42 -7.14 6.66
CA MET A 105 8.06 -7.33 7.19
C MET A 105 7.91 -6.68 8.56
N TRP A 106 6.68 -6.32 8.95
CA TRP A 106 6.40 -5.73 10.26
C TRP A 106 6.91 -6.61 11.40
N GLU A 107 6.72 -7.93 11.29
CA GLU A 107 7.13 -8.94 12.25
C GLU A 107 8.65 -9.16 12.28
N GLN A 108 9.38 -8.71 11.26
CA GLN A 108 10.84 -8.78 11.18
C GLN A 108 11.53 -7.54 11.75
N LEU A 109 10.78 -6.46 12.01
CA LEU A 109 11.32 -5.24 12.61
C LEU A 109 11.68 -5.47 14.09
N THR A 110 12.71 -4.75 14.56
CA THR A 110 13.00 -4.69 15.98
C THR A 110 11.88 -3.99 16.74
N ASP A 111 11.75 -4.28 18.03
CA ASP A 111 10.77 -3.61 18.89
C ASP A 111 10.94 -2.08 18.89
N ALA A 112 12.19 -1.62 18.84
CA ALA A 112 12.50 -0.19 18.75
C ALA A 112 11.99 0.43 17.45
N ALA A 113 12.12 -0.26 16.31
CA ALA A 113 11.62 0.22 15.03
C ALA A 113 10.08 0.24 14.99
N ARG A 114 9.42 -0.81 15.50
CA ARG A 114 7.95 -0.84 15.63
C ARG A 114 7.43 0.27 16.54
N LEU A 115 8.07 0.46 17.70
CA LEU A 115 7.74 1.55 18.63
C LEU A 115 7.87 2.92 17.95
N ALA A 116 8.96 3.14 17.19
CA ALA A 116 9.17 4.40 16.47
C ALA A 116 8.07 4.63 15.43
N LEU A 117 7.69 3.62 14.65
CA LEU A 117 6.63 3.72 13.64
C LEU A 117 5.22 3.89 14.25
N ASN A 118 5.01 3.41 15.47
CA ASN A 118 3.76 3.59 16.21
C ASN A 118 3.62 4.97 16.85
N THR A 119 4.73 5.63 17.19
CA THR A 119 4.71 6.82 18.08
C THR A 119 5.25 8.10 17.45
N THR A 120 6.01 8.00 16.35
CA THR A 120 6.58 9.16 15.68
C THR A 120 5.50 9.97 14.98
N ASP A 121 5.51 11.28 15.18
CA ASP A 121 4.66 12.20 14.44
C ASP A 121 5.23 12.46 13.03
N PHE A 122 4.62 11.82 12.04
CA PHE A 122 4.89 12.06 10.61
C PHE A 122 4.01 13.18 10.03
N GLY A 123 3.41 14.02 10.89
CA GLY A 123 2.48 15.07 10.53
C GLY A 123 1.24 14.48 9.87
N ARG A 124 0.94 14.94 8.66
CA ARG A 124 -0.21 14.46 7.88
C ARG A 124 0.05 13.15 7.11
N ALA A 125 1.24 12.56 7.21
CA ALA A 125 1.56 11.31 6.52
C ALA A 125 1.36 10.13 7.49
N TYR A 126 0.23 9.43 7.39
CA TYR A 126 -0.11 8.37 8.33
C TYR A 126 0.59 7.06 7.96
N VAL A 127 1.29 6.45 8.92
CA VAL A 127 1.97 5.16 8.74
C VAL A 127 0.90 4.07 8.54
N PRO A 128 0.80 3.44 7.36
CA PRO A 128 -0.37 2.62 7.02
C PRO A 128 -0.38 1.25 7.73
N MET A 129 0.79 0.73 8.05
CA MET A 129 0.99 -0.61 8.62
C MET A 129 1.28 -0.61 10.13
N ASN A 130 1.15 0.53 10.80
CA ASN A 130 1.34 0.60 12.25
C ASN A 130 0.12 0.00 12.99
N ASP A 131 0.27 -0.27 14.29
CA ASP A 131 -0.74 -1.01 15.05
C ASP A 131 -2.09 -0.28 15.13
N ALA A 132 -2.08 1.06 15.10
CA ALA A 132 -3.28 1.88 15.18
C ALA A 132 -4.05 1.98 13.85
N ASN A 133 -3.36 1.89 12.72
CA ASN A 133 -3.94 2.15 11.41
C ASN A 133 -4.20 0.87 10.61
N PHE A 134 -3.44 -0.21 10.84
CA PHE A 134 -3.41 -1.35 9.93
C PHE A 134 -4.81 -1.92 9.63
N GLU A 135 -5.60 -2.23 10.67
CA GLU A 135 -6.94 -2.80 10.49
C GLU A 135 -7.92 -1.81 9.84
N GLU A 136 -7.91 -0.53 10.23
CA GLU A 136 -8.76 0.49 9.61
C GLU A 136 -8.39 0.72 8.14
N LYS A 137 -7.10 0.64 7.78
CA LYS A 137 -6.65 0.71 6.38
C LYS A 137 -7.10 -0.52 5.60
N LEU A 138 -7.05 -1.73 6.19
CA LEU A 138 -7.58 -2.94 5.55
C LEU A 138 -9.08 -2.83 5.27
N LYS A 139 -9.84 -2.28 6.22
CA LYS A 139 -11.28 -2.04 6.06
C LYS A 139 -11.58 -1.11 4.89
N LYS A 140 -10.82 -0.02 4.73
CA LYS A 140 -10.96 0.90 3.60
C LYS A 140 -10.49 0.32 2.27
N ALA A 141 -9.48 -0.54 2.33
CA ALA A 141 -8.94 -1.21 1.17
C ALA A 141 -9.75 -2.44 0.74
N TRP A 142 -10.81 -2.83 1.47
CA TRP A 142 -11.58 -4.03 1.19
C TRP A 142 -12.34 -3.94 -0.16
N PRO A 143 -12.08 -4.84 -1.13
CA PRO A 143 -12.59 -4.70 -2.49
C PRO A 143 -13.80 -5.60 -2.82
N PHE A 144 -14.44 -6.23 -1.82
CA PHE A 144 -15.59 -7.14 -1.97
C PHE A 144 -16.85 -6.59 -1.28
#